data_AF-A0A9N9F9S1-F1
#
_entry.id   AF-A0A9N9F9S1-F1
#
_cell.length_a   1.000
_cell.length_b   1.000
_cell.length_c   1.000
_cell.angle_alpha   90.00
_cell.angle_beta   90.00
_cell.angle_gamma   90.00
#
_symmetry.space_group_name_H-M   'P 1'
#
loop_
_entity.id
_entity.type
_entity.pdbx_description
1 polymer ?
#
loop_
_entity_poly.entity_id
_entity_poly.type
_entity_poly.pdbx_seq_one_letter_code
_entity_poly.pdbx_strand_id
1 'polypeptide(L)'
;MPPQIPDKSSLIYTPFYCEENVYHLCKKFSELLDKSIGNYEVYACFISNQTRSVPIRKQKAAKSPDGFVIWDYHVILLLKELKGDDENSNKKRQEFD
;
A
#
# COMPACT_ATOMS: atom_id res chain seq x y z
N MET A 1 -2.76 -15.42 -9.05
CA MET A 1 -1.75 -14.67 -9.84
C MET A 1 -1.79 -13.24 -9.34
N PRO A 2 -0.64 -12.61 -9.02
CA PRO A 2 -0.64 -11.23 -8.53
C PRO A 2 -1.24 -10.29 -9.61
N PRO A 3 -1.94 -9.22 -9.21
CA PRO A 3 -2.50 -8.28 -10.16
C PRO A 3 -1.38 -7.63 -10.98
N GLN A 4 -1.62 -7.44 -12.28
CA GLN A 4 -0.66 -6.72 -13.12
C GLN A 4 -0.53 -5.28 -12.63
N ILE A 5 0.71 -4.86 -12.37
CA ILE A 5 1.00 -3.51 -11.88
C ILE A 5 0.94 -2.55 -13.08
N PRO A 6 0.16 -1.45 -12.99
CA PRO A 6 0.14 -0.45 -14.05
C PRO A 6 1.51 0.16 -14.30
N ASP A 7 1.83 0.47 -15.57
CA ASP A 7 3.06 1.17 -15.90
C ASP A 7 3.10 2.55 -15.23
N LYS A 8 4.26 2.94 -14.68
CA LYS A 8 4.43 4.19 -13.93
C LYS A 8 4.11 5.43 -14.75
N SER A 9 4.40 5.42 -16.05
CA SER A 9 4.12 6.57 -16.94
C SER A 9 2.62 6.77 -17.19
N SER A 10 1.81 5.73 -16.95
CA SER A 10 0.34 5.77 -17.06
C SER A 10 -0.38 6.23 -15.81
N LEU A 11 0.36 6.61 -14.76
CA LEU A 11 -0.19 7.04 -13.47
C LEU A 11 -0.22 8.55 -13.38
N ILE A 12 -1.33 9.07 -12.85
CA ILE A 12 -1.42 10.47 -12.42
C ILE A 12 -0.48 10.63 -11.21
N TYR A 13 0.43 11.60 -11.29
CA TYR A 13 1.39 11.84 -10.24
C TYR A 13 1.69 13.33 -10.08
N THR A 14 1.37 13.86 -8.90
CA THR A 14 1.73 15.22 -8.48
C THR A 14 2.63 15.13 -7.23
N PRO A 15 3.87 15.67 -7.26
CA PRO A 15 4.73 15.69 -6.08
C PRO A 15 4.04 16.35 -4.88
N PHE A 16 4.20 15.78 -3.69
CA PHE A 16 3.62 16.28 -2.42
C PHE A 16 2.09 16.16 -2.29
N TYR A 17 1.40 15.51 -3.23
CA TYR A 17 -0.03 15.15 -3.14
C TYR A 17 -0.20 13.62 -3.13
N CYS A 18 0.46 12.95 -2.18
CA CYS A 18 0.53 11.48 -2.14
C CYS A 18 -0.84 10.81 -1.94
N GLU A 19 -1.74 11.46 -1.22
CA GLU A 19 -3.12 11.09 -0.98
C GLU A 19 -3.96 11.06 -2.27
N GLU A 20 -3.85 12.08 -3.13
CA GLU A 20 -4.54 12.09 -4.42
C GLU A 20 -3.93 11.07 -5.39
N ASN A 21 -2.60 10.96 -5.41
CA ASN A 21 -1.91 9.96 -6.22
C ASN A 21 -2.35 8.54 -5.84
N VAL A 22 -2.45 8.23 -4.54
CA VAL A 22 -2.90 6.93 -4.05
C VAL A 22 -4.40 6.74 -4.27
N TYR A 23 -5.24 7.78 -4.15
CA TYR A 23 -6.66 7.70 -4.50
C TYR A 23 -6.87 7.24 -5.95
N HIS A 24 -6.19 7.89 -6.91
CA HIS A 24 -6.26 7.51 -8.32
C HIS A 24 -5.72 6.10 -8.57
N LEU A 25 -4.65 5.72 -7.86
CA LEU A 25 -4.08 4.38 -7.96
C LEU A 25 -5.04 3.30 -7.41
N CYS A 26 -5.65 3.53 -6.25
CA CYS A 26 -6.66 2.64 -5.67
C CYS A 26 -7.83 2.44 -6.62
N LYS A 27 -8.38 3.52 -7.18
CA LYS A 27 -9.46 3.44 -8.17
C LYS A 27 -9.09 2.56 -9.36
N LYS A 28 -7.88 2.72 -9.90
CA LYS A 28 -7.37 1.91 -11.02
C LYS A 28 -7.24 0.42 -10.64
N PHE A 29 -6.75 0.12 -9.44
CA PHE A 29 -6.65 -1.26 -8.96
C PHE A 29 -8.02 -1.89 -8.68
N SER A 30 -8.97 -1.14 -8.11
CA SER A 30 -10.35 -1.63 -7.92
C SER A 30 -11.00 -2.02 -9.25
N GLU A 31 -10.87 -1.18 -10.29
CA GLU A 31 -11.38 -1.48 -11.63
C GLU A 31 -10.70 -2.70 -12.29
N LEU A 32 -9.42 -2.95 -11.98
CA LEU A 32 -8.69 -4.13 -12.47
C LEU A 32 -9.11 -5.39 -11.72
N LEU A 33 -9.26 -5.31 -10.40
CA LEU A 33 -9.65 -6.43 -9.53
C LEU A 33 -11.13 -6.81 -9.69
N ASP A 34 -12.00 -5.91 -10.12
CA ASP A 34 -13.37 -6.29 -10.51
C ASP A 34 -13.39 -7.13 -11.80
N LYS A 35 -12.40 -6.94 -12.68
CA LYS A 35 -12.29 -7.64 -13.98
C LYS A 35 -11.52 -8.96 -13.88
N SER A 36 -10.55 -9.05 -12.97
CA SER A 36 -9.85 -10.28 -12.65
C SER A 36 -10.43 -10.85 -11.36
N ILE A 37 -11.04 -12.04 -11.36
CA ILE A 37 -11.50 -12.73 -10.13
C ILE A 37 -10.32 -12.83 -9.15
N GLY A 38 -10.14 -11.81 -8.32
CA GLY A 38 -8.90 -11.53 -7.65
C GLY A 38 -9.16 -11.47 -6.16
N ASN A 39 -8.53 -12.38 -5.42
CA ASN A 39 -8.59 -12.43 -3.97
C ASN A 39 -7.70 -11.34 -3.36
N TYR A 40 -7.89 -10.07 -3.70
CA TYR A 40 -7.09 -8.98 -3.15
C TYR A 40 -7.96 -7.86 -2.62
N GLU A 41 -7.60 -7.35 -1.46
CA GLU A 41 -8.13 -6.11 -0.89
C GLU A 41 -7.14 -4.96 -1.15
N VAL A 42 -7.68 -3.78 -1.44
CA VAL A 42 -6.91 -2.56 -1.70
C VAL A 42 -7.05 -1.61 -0.51
N TYR A 43 -5.92 -1.15 0.03
CA TYR A 43 -5.88 -0.21 1.14
C TYR A 43 -5.06 1.02 0.81
N ALA A 44 -5.55 2.19 1.19
CA ALA A 44 -4.75 3.39 1.33
C ALA A 44 -4.18 3.43 2.76
N CYS A 45 -2.86 3.38 2.89
CA CYS A 45 -2.16 3.38 4.17
C CYS A 45 -1.53 4.75 4.42
N PHE A 46 -2.01 5.44 5.46
CA PHE A 46 -1.42 6.69 5.93
C PHE A 46 -0.31 6.40 6.93
N ILE A 47 0.87 6.96 6.67
CA ILE A 47 2.06 6.86 7.50
C ILE A 47 2.28 8.24 8.12
N SER A 48 2.08 8.34 9.43
CA SER A 48 2.37 9.55 10.22
C SER A 48 2.62 9.15 11.68
N ASN A 49 2.92 10.14 12.52
CA ASN A 49 3.08 9.96 13.97
C ASN A 49 2.58 11.21 14.71
N GLN A 50 2.56 11.17 16.04
CA GLN A 50 2.07 12.28 16.88
C GLN A 50 2.76 13.61 16.56
N THR A 51 4.05 13.57 16.24
CA THR A 51 4.86 14.74 15.93
C THR A 51 4.80 15.17 14.46
N ARG A 52 4.10 14.42 13.60
CA ARG A 52 4.10 14.62 12.14
C ARG A 52 5.52 14.78 11.60
N SER A 53 6.37 13.81 11.90
CA SER A 53 7.78 13.81 11.49
C SER A 53 8.24 12.37 11.35
N VAL A 54 8.00 11.79 10.17
CA VAL A 54 8.33 10.41 9.85
C VAL A 54 9.50 10.34 8.86
N PRO A 55 10.63 9.71 9.23
CA PRO A 55 11.73 9.50 8.29
C PRO A 55 11.43 8.34 7.35
N ILE A 56 11.46 8.61 6.04
CA ILE A 56 11.30 7.58 5.01
C ILE A 56 12.53 7.58 4.09
N ARG A 57 13.17 6.40 3.95
CA ARG A 57 14.33 6.18 3.04
C ARG A 57 13.87 5.81 1.63
N LYS A 58 14.82 5.78 0.68
CA LYS A 58 14.58 5.42 -0.73
C LYS A 58 13.50 6.28 -1.40
N GLN A 59 13.48 7.57 -1.04
CA GLN A 59 12.55 8.55 -1.58
C GLN A 59 13.20 9.31 -2.73
N LYS A 60 12.44 9.59 -3.79
CA LYS A 60 12.94 10.37 -4.95
C LYS A 60 13.44 11.76 -4.55
N ALA A 61 12.86 12.35 -3.51
CA ALA A 61 13.25 13.66 -2.99
C ALA A 61 14.44 13.62 -2.02
N ALA A 62 15.03 12.44 -1.75
CA ALA A 62 16.20 12.35 -0.90
C ALA A 62 17.42 13.01 -1.56
N LYS A 63 18.23 13.72 -0.77
CA LYS A 63 19.44 14.42 -1.24
C LYS A 63 20.61 13.47 -1.51
N SER A 64 20.56 12.25 -0.99
CA SER A 64 21.57 11.20 -1.18
C SER A 64 20.90 9.82 -1.29
N PRO A 65 21.55 8.83 -1.93
CA PRO A 65 21.00 7.48 -2.09
C PRO A 65 20.61 6.81 -0.76
N ASP A 66 21.42 7.03 0.28
CA ASP A 66 21.17 6.51 1.63
C ASP A 66 20.41 7.49 2.53
N GLY A 67 20.02 8.65 1.99
CA GLY A 67 19.29 9.67 2.72
C GLY A 67 17.85 9.28 3.04
N PHE A 68 17.25 10.03 3.95
CA PHE A 68 15.82 9.99 4.24
C PHE A 68 15.18 11.35 3.95
N VAL A 69 13.88 11.34 3.76
CA VAL A 69 13.04 12.54 3.73
C VAL A 69 12.15 12.49 4.98
N ILE A 70 12.08 13.61 5.70
CA ILE A 70 11.13 13.76 6.81
C ILE A 70 9.82 14.27 6.21
N TRP A 71 8.77 13.49 6.40
CA TRP A 71 7.41 13.85 6.02
C TRP A 71 6.58 14.16 7.26
N ASP A 72 5.61 15.06 7.12
CA ASP A 72 4.52 15.24 8.07
C ASP A 72 3.54 14.06 8.02
N TYR A 73 3.22 13.62 6.80
CA TYR A 73 2.59 12.34 6.51
C TYR A 73 2.98 11.85 5.11
N HIS A 74 2.78 10.56 4.86
CA HIS A 74 2.89 10.01 3.52
C HIS A 74 1.83 8.93 3.32
N VAL A 75 1.36 8.75 2.08
CA VAL A 75 0.34 7.74 1.76
C VAL A 75 0.91 6.74 0.75
N ILE A 76 0.68 5.45 0.98
CA ILE A 76 1.01 4.37 0.07
C ILE A 76 -0.21 3.47 -0.18
N LEU A 77 -0.19 2.73 -1.29
CA LEU A 77 -1.17 1.67 -1.56
C LEU A 77 -0.63 0.33 -1.05
N LEU A 78 -1.47 -0.42 -0.34
CA LEU A 78 -1.22 -1.81 0.02
C LEU A 78 -2.22 -2.73 -0.68
N LEU A 79 -1.71 -3.80 -1.29
CA LEU A 79 -2.51 -4.91 -1.80
C LEU A 79 -2.36 -6.09 -0.85
N LYS A 80 -3.48 -6.55 -0.30
CA LYS A 80 -3.50 -7.70 0.62
C LYS A 80 -4.18 -8.86 -0.06
N GLU A 81 -3.44 -9.96 -0.25
CA GLU A 81 -4.02 -11.20 -0.74
C GLU A 81 -4.92 -11.82 0.34
N LEU A 82 -6.17 -12.06 -0.01
CA LEU A 82 -7.11 -12.88 0.75
C LEU A 82 -6.78 -14.35 0.47
N LYS A 83 -6.17 -15.02 1.44
CA LYS A 83 -6.13 -16.48 1.44
C LYS A 83 -7.51 -16.95 1.90
N GLY A 84 -8.13 -17.87 1.17
CA GLY A 84 -9.35 -18.54 1.66
C GLY A 84 -9.08 -19.13 3.04
N ASP A 85 -10.06 -19.05 3.94
CA ASP A 85 -9.90 -19.50 5.32
C ASP A 85 -9.38 -20.95 5.36
N ASP A 86 -8.12 -21.13 5.74
CA ASP A 86 -7.61 -22.43 6.17
C ASP A 86 -8.29 -22.74 7.51
N GLU A 87 -9.41 -23.48 7.48
CA GLU A 87 -10.19 -23.97 8.63
C GLU A 87 -9.35 -24.69 9.71
N ASN A 88 -8.07 -24.98 9.43
CA ASN A 88 -7.16 -25.66 10.35
C ASN A 88 -6.41 -24.73 11.32
N SER A 89 -6.52 -23.41 11.16
CA SER A 89 -5.81 -22.43 12.01
C SER A 89 -6.43 -22.28 13.41
N ASN A 90 -7.73 -22.58 13.55
CA ASN A 90 -8.46 -22.43 14.81
C ASN A 90 -8.22 -23.58 15.82
N LYS A 91 -7.61 -24.70 15.40
CA LYS A 91 -7.36 -25.83 16.31
C LYS A 91 -6.11 -25.66 17.19
N LYS A 92 -5.12 -24.86 16.77
CA LYS A 92 -3.88 -24.65 17.53
C LYS A 92 -3.95 -23.64 18.66
N ARG A 93 -5.04 -22.87 18.78
CA ARG A 93 -5.20 -21.87 19.85
C ARG A 93 -5.93 -22.38 21.09
N GLN A 94 -6.58 -23.55 21.03
CA GLN A 94 -7.33 -24.13 22.15
C GLN A 94 -6.57 -25.21 22.93
N GLU A 95 -5.35 -25.61 22.53
CA GLU A 95 -4.55 -26.64 23.24
C GLU A 95 -3.48 -26.06 24.19
N PHE A 96 -3.47 -24.75 24.43
CA PHE A 96 -2.50 -24.12 25.35
C PHE A 96 -3.15 -23.26 26.45
N ASP A 97 -4.46 -23.40 26.66
CA ASP A 97 -5.15 -22.85 27.85
C ASP A 97 -5.22 -23.92 28.97
#